data_AF-A0A1I5DF40-F1
#
_entry.id   AF-A0A1I5DF40-F1
#
_cell.length_a   1.000
_cell.length_b   1.000
_cell.length_c   1.000
_cell.angle_alpha   90.00
_cell.angle_beta   90.00
_cell.angle_gamma   90.00
#
_symmetry.space_group_name_H-M   'P 1'
#
loop_
_entity.id
_entity.type
_entity.pdbx_description
1 polymer ?
#
loop_
_entity_poly.entity_id
_entity_poly.type
_entity_poly.pdbx_seq_one_letter_code
_entity_poly.pdbx_strand_id
1 'polypeptide(L)'
;MTSANTRPDSSGSAVVRALVRLGRALRDAGRAHEELWARLELIDPDPWEELHWEPTASGWRLYGSRLPDPAGPRAEPSRDRPGPP
;
A
#
# COMPACT_ATOMS: atom_id res chain seq x y z
N MET A 1 57.57 24.52 -3.96
CA MET A 1 56.84 23.35 -4.49
C MET A 1 55.63 23.15 -3.61
N THR A 2 54.44 23.52 -4.09
CA THR A 2 53.22 23.54 -3.27
C THR A 2 52.26 22.47 -3.76
N SER A 3 51.99 21.52 -2.86
CA SER A 3 50.74 20.76 -2.67
C SER A 3 50.14 19.95 -3.82
N ALA A 4 49.99 18.64 -3.57
CA ALA A 4 48.77 17.91 -3.89
C ALA A 4 48.35 17.12 -2.65
N ASN A 5 47.50 17.74 -1.82
CA ASN A 5 46.84 17.07 -0.71
C ASN A 5 45.61 16.36 -1.30
N THR A 6 45.77 15.08 -1.66
CA THR A 6 44.71 14.23 -2.19
C THR A 6 43.64 14.07 -1.11
N ARG A 7 42.54 14.83 -1.23
CA ARG A 7 41.37 14.66 -0.34
C ARG A 7 40.89 13.22 -0.44
N PRO A 8 40.71 12.50 0.67
CA PRO A 8 40.20 11.13 0.61
C PRO A 8 38.79 11.11 0.00
N ASP A 9 38.52 10.06 -0.78
CA ASP A 9 37.29 9.77 -1.53
C ASP A 9 35.99 9.94 -0.73
N SER A 10 35.56 11.19 -0.57
CA SER A 10 34.32 11.56 0.11
C SER A 10 33.08 11.01 -0.59
N SER A 11 33.15 10.83 -1.92
CA SER A 11 32.09 10.25 -2.75
C SER A 11 31.85 8.78 -2.46
N GLY A 12 32.90 7.98 -2.31
CA GLY A 12 32.77 6.56 -1.91
C GLY A 12 32.12 6.41 -0.54
N SER A 13 32.48 7.28 0.40
CA SER A 13 31.85 7.34 1.72
C SER A 13 30.37 7.74 1.68
N ALA A 14 29.98 8.64 0.79
CA ALA A 14 28.58 9.07 0.63
C ALA A 14 27.70 7.97 0.02
N VAL A 15 28.19 7.27 -1.01
CA VAL A 15 27.47 6.15 -1.65
C VAL A 15 27.26 5.01 -0.66
N VAL A 16 28.30 4.64 0.10
CA VAL A 16 28.18 3.60 1.14
C VAL A 16 27.13 3.99 2.19
N ARG A 17 27.11 5.24 2.66
CA ARG A 17 26.07 5.72 3.59
C ARG A 17 24.67 5.65 2.99
N ALA A 18 24.51 5.99 1.72
CA ALA A 18 23.22 5.92 1.03
C ALA A 18 22.72 4.47 0.91
N LEU A 19 23.60 3.55 0.53
CA LEU A 19 23.28 2.12 0.42
C LEU A 19 22.90 1.50 1.77
N VAL A 20 23.61 1.85 2.84
CA VAL A 20 23.27 1.40 4.20
C VAL A 20 21.89 1.91 4.62
N ARG A 21 21.57 3.18 4.34
CA ARG A 21 20.25 3.76 4.63
C ARG A 21 19.14 3.06 3.83
N LEU A 22 19.38 2.81 2.54
CA LEU A 22 18.44 2.10 1.68
C LEU A 22 18.20 0.67 2.20
N GLY A 23 19.26 -0.07 2.54
CA GLY A 23 19.15 -1.42 3.08
C GLY A 23 18.34 -1.47 4.38
N ARG A 24 18.49 -0.45 5.24
CA ARG A 24 17.68 -0.33 6.46
C ARG A 24 16.20 -0.04 6.13
N ALA A 25 15.93 0.91 5.25
CA ALA A 25 14.58 1.24 4.83
C ALA A 25 13.85 0.04 4.20
N LEU A 26 14.54 -0.74 3.36
CA LEU A 26 13.99 -1.96 2.76
C LEU A 26 13.68 -3.01 3.81
N ARG A 27 14.54 -3.19 4.82
CA ARG A 27 14.31 -4.15 5.91
C ARG A 27 13.13 -3.73 6.78
N ASP A 28 13.01 -2.45 7.08
CA ASP A 28 11.90 -1.91 7.87
C ASP A 28 10.56 -2.03 7.09
N ALA A 29 10.57 -1.73 5.79
CA ALA A 29 9.41 -1.93 4.91
C ALA A 29 9.00 -3.41 4.81
N GLY A 30 9.97 -4.33 4.68
CA GLY A 30 9.71 -5.77 4.67
C GLY A 30 9.05 -6.23 5.97
N ARG A 31 9.53 -5.78 7.15
CA ARG A 31 8.89 -6.11 8.43
C ARG A 31 7.47 -5.58 8.54
N ALA A 32 7.24 -4.34 8.13
CA ALA A 32 5.90 -3.75 8.13
C ALA A 32 4.95 -4.50 7.20
N HIS A 33 5.45 -4.99 6.06
CA HIS A 33 4.69 -5.81 5.11
C HIS A 33 4.29 -7.15 5.72
N GLU A 34 5.24 -7.87 6.32
CA GLU A 34 4.98 -9.14 7.01
C GLU A 34 3.98 -8.96 8.15
N GLU A 35 4.12 -7.92 8.96
CA GLU A 35 3.19 -7.65 10.07
C GLU A 35 1.78 -7.27 9.57
N LEU A 36 1.68 -6.50 8.49
CA LEU A 36 0.41 -6.20 7.85
C LEU A 36 -0.26 -7.47 7.33
N TRP A 37 0.50 -8.37 6.69
CA TRP A 37 -0.02 -9.63 6.18
C TRP A 37 -0.47 -10.58 7.28
N ALA A 38 0.33 -10.76 8.33
CA ALA A 38 -0.06 -11.58 9.47
C ALA A 38 -1.37 -11.08 10.11
N ARG A 39 -1.59 -9.75 10.14
CA ARG A 39 -2.85 -9.16 10.60
C ARG A 39 -4.00 -9.35 9.62
N LEU A 40 -3.73 -9.27 8.32
CA LEU A 40 -4.73 -9.53 7.28
C LEU A 40 -5.18 -10.99 7.31
N GLU A 41 -4.27 -11.96 7.41
CA GLU A 41 -4.59 -13.40 7.51
C GLU A 41 -5.48 -13.73 8.71
N LEU A 42 -5.32 -13.02 9.84
CA LEU A 42 -6.17 -13.18 11.02
C LEU A 42 -7.61 -12.66 10.81
N ILE A 43 -7.78 -11.66 9.96
CA ILE A 43 -9.08 -11.04 9.65
C ILE A 43 -9.76 -11.78 8.50
N ASP A 44 -8.96 -12.21 7.52
CA ASP A 44 -9.40 -12.89 6.32
C ASP A 44 -8.35 -13.93 5.89
N PRO A 45 -8.62 -15.24 6.10
CA PRO A 45 -7.66 -16.28 5.79
C PRO A 45 -7.45 -16.48 4.27
N ASP A 46 -8.28 -15.88 3.42
CA ASP A 46 -8.10 -15.87 1.96
C ASP A 46 -8.31 -14.46 1.34
N PRO A 47 -7.39 -13.52 1.60
CA PRO A 47 -7.58 -12.11 1.23
C PRO A 47 -7.50 -11.87 -0.29
N TRP A 48 -7.02 -12.85 -1.05
CA TRP A 48 -6.69 -12.72 -2.48
C TRP A 48 -7.92 -12.82 -3.39
N GLU A 49 -8.91 -13.63 -3.01
CA GLU A 49 -10.16 -13.73 -3.79
C GLU A 49 -11.11 -12.57 -3.49
N GLU A 50 -10.92 -11.87 -2.37
CA GLU A 50 -11.88 -10.88 -1.89
C GLU A 50 -11.41 -9.43 -2.00
N LEU A 51 -10.11 -9.11 -2.01
CA LEU A 51 -9.58 -7.74 -2.09
C LEU A 51 -8.27 -7.63 -2.91
N HIS A 52 -8.26 -6.82 -3.98
CA HIS A 52 -7.05 -6.59 -4.80
C HIS A 52 -6.86 -5.13 -5.23
N TRP A 53 -5.61 -4.72 -5.43
CA TRP A 53 -5.24 -3.38 -5.88
C TRP A 53 -4.95 -3.34 -7.38
N GLU A 54 -5.59 -2.45 -8.13
CA GLU A 54 -5.26 -2.20 -9.54
C GLU A 54 -4.77 -0.76 -9.77
N PRO A 55 -3.79 -0.56 -10.67
CA PRO A 55 -3.37 0.78 -11.08
C PRO A 55 -4.40 1.44 -11.99
N THR A 56 -4.62 2.74 -11.79
CA THR A 56 -5.53 3.61 -12.55
C THR A 56 -4.83 4.91 -12.94
N ALA A 57 -5.44 5.72 -13.81
CA ALA A 57 -4.93 7.04 -14.18
C ALA A 57 -4.76 8.00 -12.99
N SER A 58 -5.49 7.78 -11.89
CA SER A 58 -5.47 8.58 -10.66
C SER A 58 -4.60 7.97 -9.54
N GLY A 59 -3.92 6.85 -9.77
CA GLY A 59 -3.17 6.11 -8.76
C GLY A 59 -3.73 4.69 -8.52
N TRP A 60 -3.59 4.15 -7.32
CA TRP A 60 -4.02 2.80 -6.99
C TRP A 60 -5.46 2.77 -6.46
N ARG A 61 -6.25 1.80 -6.91
CA ARG A 61 -7.63 1.59 -6.43
C ARG A 61 -7.78 0.17 -5.89
N LEU A 62 -8.43 0.06 -4.73
CA LEU A 62 -8.80 -1.20 -4.09
C LEU A 62 -10.13 -1.67 -4.66
N TYR A 63 -10.20 -2.94 -5.06
CA TYR A 63 -11.38 -3.65 -5.53
C TYR A 63 -11.65 -4.85 -4.64
N GLY A 64 -12.90 -5.30 -4.58
CA GLY A 64 -13.27 -6.43 -3.74
C GLY A 64 -14.76 -6.49 -3.42
N SER A 65 -15.27 -7.70 -3.17
CA SER A 65 -16.68 -7.97 -2.83
C SER A 65 -17.06 -7.45 -1.44
N ARG A 66 -16.08 -7.28 -0.54
CA ARG A 66 -16.26 -6.69 0.79
C ARG A 66 -16.20 -5.15 0.82
N LEU A 67 -15.88 -4.50 -0.30
CA LEU A 67 -15.97 -3.05 -0.36
C LEU A 67 -17.44 -2.63 -0.39
N PRO A 68 -17.81 -1.56 0.35
CA PRO A 68 -19.15 -1.02 0.26
C PRO A 68 -19.42 -0.61 -1.19
N ASP A 69 -20.55 -1.07 -1.74
CA ASP A 69 -20.98 -0.70 -3.09
C ASP A 69 -20.96 0.83 -3.23
N PRO A 70 -20.16 1.40 -4.16
CA PRO A 70 -20.11 2.84 -4.34
C PRO A 70 -21.47 3.43 -4.77
N ALA A 71 -22.43 2.60 -5.21
CA ALA A 71 -23.79 3.02 -5.52
C ALA A 71 -24.71 3.14 -4.28
N GLY A 72 -24.25 2.75 -3.08
CA GLY A 72 -25.11 2.61 -1.89
C GLY A 72 -26.15 1.50 -2.07
N PRO A 73 -26.93 1.16 -1.02
CA PRO A 73 -28.04 0.24 -1.19
C PRO A 73 -28.96 0.84 -2.25
N ARG A 74 -29.05 0.19 -3.42
CA ARG A 74 -29.99 0.52 -4.47
C ARG A 74 -31.35 0.50 -3.80
N ALA A 75 -31.90 1.67 -3.49
CA ALA A 75 -33.21 1.81 -2.89
C ALA A 75 -34.19 1.10 -3.83
N GLU A 76 -34.58 -0.13 -3.48
CA GLU A 76 -35.63 -0.81 -4.18
C GLU A 76 -36.86 0.10 -4.08
N PRO A 77 -37.49 0.51 -5.20
CA PRO A 77 -38.74 1.22 -5.11
C PRO A 77 -39.73 0.27 -4.45
N SER A 78 -40.06 0.51 -3.17
CA SER A 78 -41.06 -0.25 -2.42
C SER A 78 -42.33 -0.33 -3.25
N ARG A 79 -42.58 -1.50 -3.82
CA ARG A 79 -43.75 -1.81 -4.66
C ARG A 79 -44.98 -2.20 -3.85
N ASP A 80 -45.00 -1.89 -2.57
CA ASP A 80 -46.15 -2.14 -1.70
C ASP A 80 -46.57 -0.85 -0.99
N ARG A 81 -47.44 -0.10 -1.66
CA ARG A 81 -48.36 0.81 -0.96
C ARG A 81 -49.76 0.60 -1.52
N PRO A 82 -50.62 -0.17 -0.84
CA PRO A 82 -52.05 -0.07 -1.07
C PRO A 82 -52.48 1.34 -0.63
N GLY A 83 -53.16 2.07 -1.52
CA GLY A 83 -53.77 3.36 -1.18
C GLY A 83 -54.88 3.18 -0.13
N PRO A 84 -55.08 4.15 0.78
CA PRO A 84 -56.17 4.11 1.75
C PRO A 84 -57.54 4.29 1.05
N PRO A 85 -58.64 3.87 1.71
CA PRO A 85 -59.94 3.57 1.09
C PRO A 85 -60.63 4.74 0.39
#